data_AF-A0A1I8ACU5-F1
#
_entry.id   AF-A0A1I8ACU5-F1
#
_cell.length_a   1.000
_cell.length_b   1.000
_cell.length_c   1.000
_cell.angle_alpha   90.00
_cell.angle_beta   90.00
_cell.angle_gamma   90.00
#
_symmetry.space_group_name_H-M   'P 1'
#
loop_
_entity.id
_entity.type
_entity.pdbx_description
1 polymer ?
#
loop_
_entity_poly.entity_id
_entity_poly.type
_entity_poly.pdbx_seq_one_letter_code
_entity_poly.pdbx_strand_id
1 'polypeptide(L)'
;MDRVPICFIEEVVLQLEKTPYSKDRKYPSIWGEVANKKLTRERAYLHLYLKSKEQAYFCVYDGNNEQLELDRIGQFVFVDIKVTDDLDEDWNTGELPKYHPLTKKNFQLLQNVILKPFPCSLELYLHTNPTHPLVQRLFLAIPRVAEVRLKSQVPLSMDTVTQSIERGTLKYFSCYYIDIYLTHEMLSVFLRFVASEQMNQFEITLSDDSPVSYEALLNGVIDAVLRRKRGCRIGVDKRYGHLCARLEEETARVKVLYDPDDNCLYVKRDRDMQ
;
A
#
# COMPACT_ATOMS: atom_id res chain seq x y z
N MET A 1 -36.88 -10.21 12.01
CA MET A 1 -35.42 -10.11 12.12
C MET A 1 -35.00 -8.80 11.52
N ASP A 2 -34.36 -7.93 12.29
CA ASP A 2 -33.92 -6.63 11.82
C ASP A 2 -32.84 -6.78 10.75
N ARG A 3 -32.89 -5.94 9.72
CA ARG A 3 -31.90 -5.94 8.64
C ARG A 3 -30.55 -5.52 9.21
N VAL A 4 -29.56 -6.38 9.10
CA VAL A 4 -28.17 -6.04 9.43
C VAL A 4 -27.68 -4.98 8.44
N PRO A 5 -27.15 -3.83 8.90
CA PRO A 5 -26.60 -2.83 8.01
C PRO A 5 -25.48 -3.40 7.13
N ILE A 6 -25.45 -3.03 5.85
CA ILE A 6 -24.42 -3.50 4.90
C ILE A 6 -23.01 -3.18 5.42
N CYS A 7 -22.82 -2.03 6.06
CA CYS A 7 -21.55 -1.65 6.66
C CYS A 7 -21.08 -2.61 7.77
N PHE A 8 -22.00 -3.23 8.51
CA PHE A 8 -21.66 -4.25 9.50
C PHE A 8 -21.19 -5.55 8.84
N ILE A 9 -21.82 -5.95 7.74
CA ILE A 9 -21.40 -7.13 6.97
C ILE A 9 -20.01 -6.90 6.38
N GLU A 10 -19.78 -5.72 5.79
CA GLU A 10 -18.47 -5.33 5.25
C GLU A 10 -17.39 -5.33 6.33
N GLU A 11 -17.68 -4.79 7.51
CA GLU A 11 -16.76 -4.78 8.67
C GLU A 11 -16.48 -6.19 9.23
N VAL A 12 -17.48 -7.07 9.25
CA VAL A 12 -17.30 -8.46 9.69
C VAL A 12 -16.47 -9.26 8.68
N VAL A 13 -16.79 -9.19 7.39
CA VAL A 13 -15.97 -9.80 6.31
C VAL A 13 -14.52 -9.32 6.43
N LEU A 14 -14.35 -8.05 6.77
CA LEU A 14 -13.06 -7.46 6.97
C LEU A 14 -12.24 -8.03 8.13
N GLN A 15 -12.88 -8.23 9.26
CA GLN A 15 -12.22 -8.83 10.41
C GLN A 15 -11.82 -10.28 10.13
N LEU A 16 -12.60 -10.99 9.30
CA LEU A 16 -12.28 -12.34 8.84
C LEU A 16 -11.03 -12.32 7.93
N GLU A 17 -10.95 -11.40 6.97
CA GLU A 17 -9.81 -11.25 6.04
C GLU A 17 -8.51 -10.75 6.70
N LYS A 18 -8.60 -9.97 7.78
CA LYS A 18 -7.41 -9.50 8.55
C LYS A 18 -6.68 -10.64 9.27
N THR A 19 -7.25 -11.85 9.31
CA THR A 19 -6.65 -12.99 9.99
C THR A 19 -5.67 -13.68 9.04
N PRO A 20 -4.37 -13.80 9.38
CA PRO A 20 -3.44 -14.55 8.55
C PRO A 20 -3.94 -15.99 8.37
N TYR A 21 -3.89 -16.48 7.13
CA TYR A 21 -4.31 -17.82 6.68
C TYR A 21 -3.71 -18.98 7.52
N SER A 22 -2.72 -18.72 8.37
CA SER A 22 -1.99 -19.73 9.14
C SER A 22 -2.55 -20.03 10.53
N LYS A 23 -3.67 -19.43 10.95
CA LYS A 23 -4.35 -19.83 12.20
C LYS A 23 -5.75 -20.33 11.88
N ASP A 24 -5.92 -21.65 11.96
CA ASP A 24 -7.20 -22.36 12.02
C ASP A 24 -8.02 -21.87 13.22
N ARG A 25 -8.60 -20.67 13.10
CA ARG A 25 -9.60 -20.22 14.05
C ARG A 25 -10.88 -20.97 13.71
N LYS A 26 -11.31 -21.83 14.63
CA LYS A 26 -12.68 -22.35 14.67
C LYS A 26 -13.63 -21.18 14.89
N TYR A 27 -14.03 -20.50 13.81
CA TYR A 27 -15.19 -19.62 13.86
C TYR A 27 -16.41 -20.46 14.26
N PRO A 28 -17.38 -19.90 14.99
CA PRO A 28 -18.68 -20.54 15.18
C PRO A 28 -19.20 -20.99 13.80
N SER A 29 -19.64 -22.24 13.68
CA SER A 29 -19.86 -22.96 12.41
C SER A 29 -20.61 -22.16 11.34
N ILE A 30 -21.56 -21.30 11.74
CA ILE A 30 -22.34 -20.46 10.84
C ILE A 30 -21.47 -19.37 10.17
N TRP A 31 -20.57 -18.71 10.90
CA TRP A 31 -19.69 -17.68 10.34
C TRP A 31 -18.53 -18.29 9.55
N GLY A 32 -18.04 -19.46 9.98
CA GLY A 32 -17.09 -20.25 9.19
C GLY A 32 -17.71 -20.71 7.87
N GLU A 33 -18.96 -21.15 7.88
CA GLU A 33 -19.70 -21.47 6.67
C GLU A 33 -19.98 -20.25 5.79
N VAL A 34 -20.31 -19.07 6.35
CA VAL A 34 -20.53 -17.84 5.57
C VAL A 34 -19.23 -17.35 4.93
N ALA A 35 -18.12 -17.37 5.68
CA ALA A 35 -16.78 -17.08 5.16
C ALA A 35 -16.38 -18.06 4.04
N ASN A 36 -16.69 -19.36 4.22
CA ASN A 36 -16.39 -20.40 3.25
C ASN A 36 -17.38 -20.43 2.06
N LYS A 37 -18.61 -19.95 2.22
CA LYS A 37 -19.67 -20.10 1.20
C LYS A 37 -19.64 -19.06 0.09
N LYS A 38 -19.01 -17.89 0.22
CA LYS A 38 -18.88 -16.92 -0.89
C LYS A 38 -17.98 -15.70 -0.61
N LEU A 39 -16.68 -15.93 -0.48
CA LEU A 39 -15.65 -15.00 -0.99
C LEU A 39 -15.05 -15.56 -2.30
N THR A 40 -15.89 -16.22 -3.12
CA THR A 40 -15.51 -16.89 -4.38
C THR A 40 -15.18 -15.92 -5.52
N ARG A 41 -14.93 -14.64 -5.24
CA ARG A 41 -14.44 -13.75 -6.29
C ARG A 41 -12.95 -14.02 -6.42
N GLU A 42 -12.60 -14.51 -7.59
CA GLU A 42 -11.21 -14.72 -7.97
C GLU A 42 -10.45 -13.38 -7.87
N ARG A 43 -9.18 -13.48 -7.50
CA ARG A 43 -8.29 -12.34 -7.39
C ARG A 43 -7.79 -11.97 -8.77
N ALA A 44 -7.71 -10.67 -9.02
CA ALA A 44 -7.11 -10.15 -10.23
C ALA A 44 -6.06 -9.07 -9.91
N TYR A 45 -5.12 -8.93 -10.83
CA TYR A 45 -4.04 -7.96 -10.82
C TYR A 45 -4.27 -6.99 -11.97
N LEU A 46 -4.40 -5.70 -11.67
CA LEU A 46 -4.53 -4.66 -12.68
C LEU A 46 -3.14 -4.06 -12.94
N HIS A 47 -2.68 -4.12 -14.19
CA HIS A 47 -1.46 -3.45 -14.61
C HIS A 47 -1.82 -2.27 -15.51
N LEU A 48 -1.44 -1.07 -15.10
CA LEU A 48 -1.58 0.18 -15.84
C LEU A 48 -0.22 0.57 -16.43
N TYR A 49 -0.19 0.87 -17.72
CA TYR A 49 0.99 1.35 -18.42
C TYR A 49 0.78 2.79 -18.91
N LEU A 50 1.64 3.70 -18.49
CA LEU A 50 1.60 5.13 -18.81
C LEU A 50 2.61 5.45 -19.91
N LYS A 51 2.17 5.40 -21.17
CA LYS A 51 3.03 5.73 -22.31
C LYS A 51 3.31 7.24 -22.41
N SER A 52 2.33 8.06 -22.06
CA SER A 52 2.46 9.53 -22.03
C SER A 52 1.38 10.14 -21.14
N LYS A 53 1.39 11.47 -21.00
CA LYS A 53 0.33 12.21 -20.27
C LYS A 53 -1.08 12.03 -20.89
N GLU A 54 -1.14 11.66 -22.18
CA GLU A 54 -2.39 11.50 -22.94
C GLU A 54 -2.73 10.03 -23.23
N GLN A 55 -1.75 9.13 -23.13
CA GLN A 55 -1.90 7.73 -23.51
C GLN A 55 -1.56 6.84 -22.32
N ALA A 56 -2.59 6.17 -21.82
CA ALA A 56 -2.46 5.10 -20.85
C ALA A 56 -3.16 3.84 -21.36
N TYR A 57 -2.63 2.70 -20.96
CA TYR A 57 -3.13 1.38 -21.31
C TYR A 57 -3.27 0.54 -20.04
N PHE A 58 -3.99 -0.56 -20.13
CA PHE A 58 -4.10 -1.50 -19.03
C PHE A 58 -4.29 -2.94 -19.52
N CYS A 59 -3.89 -3.89 -18.69
CA CYS A 59 -4.26 -5.29 -18.80
C CYS A 59 -4.61 -5.82 -17.42
N VAL A 60 -5.28 -6.96 -17.38
CA VAL A 60 -5.73 -7.59 -16.14
C VAL A 60 -5.30 -9.06 -16.17
N TYR A 61 -4.75 -9.54 -15.07
CA TYR A 61 -4.34 -10.93 -14.88
C TYR A 61 -5.11 -11.57 -13.74
N ASP A 62 -5.27 -12.89 -13.78
CA ASP A 62 -5.82 -13.67 -12.67
C ASP A 62 -4.73 -14.14 -11.67
N GLY A 63 -5.12 -14.98 -10.72
CA GLY A 63 -4.21 -15.63 -9.75
C GLY A 63 -3.10 -16.49 -10.35
N ASN A 64 -3.25 -16.93 -11.60
CA ASN A 64 -2.31 -17.79 -12.31
C ASN A 64 -1.46 -17.02 -13.33
N ASN A 65 -1.54 -15.68 -13.33
CA ASN A 65 -0.94 -14.79 -14.33
C ASN A 65 -1.49 -14.98 -15.75
N GLU A 66 -2.69 -15.53 -15.90
CA GLU A 66 -3.36 -15.58 -17.20
C GLU A 66 -4.08 -14.26 -17.47
N GLN A 67 -3.95 -13.73 -18.68
CA GLN A 67 -4.62 -12.49 -19.07
C GLN A 67 -6.13 -12.69 -19.13
N LEU A 68 -6.88 -11.80 -18.48
CA LEU A 68 -8.33 -11.81 -18.43
C LEU A 68 -8.94 -10.94 -19.54
N GLU A 69 -9.98 -11.49 -20.18
CA GLU A 69 -10.85 -10.75 -21.09
C GLU A 69 -11.71 -9.72 -20.32
N LEU A 70 -11.96 -8.57 -20.94
CA LEU A 70 -12.65 -7.44 -20.30
C LEU A 70 -14.10 -7.73 -19.86
N ASP A 71 -14.77 -8.67 -20.52
CA ASP A 71 -16.13 -9.08 -20.16
C ASP A 71 -16.18 -9.89 -18.86
N ARG A 72 -15.07 -10.51 -18.46
CA ARG A 72 -14.96 -11.33 -17.25
C ARG A 72 -14.56 -10.54 -16.00
N ILE A 73 -13.95 -9.35 -16.13
CA ILE A 73 -13.36 -8.62 -14.98
C ILE A 73 -14.36 -8.30 -13.86
N GLY A 74 -15.66 -8.20 -14.19
CA GLY A 74 -16.73 -7.99 -13.21
C GLY A 74 -16.85 -9.10 -12.15
N GLN A 75 -16.34 -10.30 -12.46
CA GLN A 75 -16.35 -11.49 -11.59
C GLN A 75 -15.22 -11.45 -10.54
N PHE A 76 -14.22 -10.60 -10.73
CA PHE A 76 -13.01 -10.55 -9.93
C PHE A 76 -13.02 -9.41 -8.91
N VAL A 77 -12.02 -9.44 -8.03
CA VAL A 77 -11.62 -8.35 -7.13
C VAL A 77 -10.16 -8.01 -7.40
N PHE A 78 -9.86 -6.72 -7.57
CA PHE A 78 -8.47 -6.29 -7.70
C PHE A 78 -7.82 -6.27 -6.32
N VAL A 79 -6.78 -7.07 -6.17
CA VAL A 79 -5.97 -7.14 -4.94
C VAL A 79 -4.66 -6.38 -5.07
N ASP A 80 -4.23 -6.16 -6.31
CA ASP A 80 -3.02 -5.42 -6.63
C ASP A 80 -3.24 -4.56 -7.87
N ILE A 81 -2.74 -3.34 -7.82
CA ILE A 81 -2.73 -2.39 -8.92
C ILE A 81 -1.30 -1.94 -9.10
N LYS A 82 -0.68 -2.38 -10.19
CA LYS A 82 0.67 -1.99 -10.59
C LYS A 82 0.59 -0.91 -11.66
N VAL A 83 1.37 0.15 -11.52
CA VAL A 83 1.46 1.22 -12.51
C VAL A 83 2.90 1.41 -12.93
N THR A 84 3.15 1.30 -14.23
CA THR A 84 4.47 1.51 -14.82
C THR A 84 4.42 2.54 -15.94
N ASP A 85 5.52 3.23 -16.21
CA ASP A 85 5.67 4.09 -17.39
C ASP A 85 6.81 3.65 -18.32
N ASP A 86 7.53 2.63 -17.91
CA ASP A 86 8.49 1.92 -18.72
C ASP A 86 7.99 0.49 -18.98
N LEU A 87 8.10 0.05 -20.22
CA LEU A 87 7.96 -1.35 -20.56
C LEU A 87 9.37 -1.92 -20.42
N ASP A 88 9.64 -2.57 -19.29
CA ASP A 88 10.91 -3.23 -19.01
C ASP A 88 11.48 -3.89 -20.29
N GLU A 89 12.77 -3.74 -20.57
CA GLU A 89 13.40 -4.34 -21.75
C GLU A 89 13.26 -5.88 -21.76
N ASP A 90 13.00 -6.48 -20.58
CA ASP A 90 12.73 -7.90 -20.38
C ASP A 90 11.36 -8.38 -20.92
N TRP A 91 10.45 -7.48 -21.33
CA TRP A 91 9.21 -7.85 -22.04
C TRP A 91 9.47 -8.24 -23.51
N ASN A 92 10.73 -8.32 -23.93
CA ASN A 92 11.17 -8.79 -25.25
C ASN A 92 10.90 -10.28 -25.53
N THR A 93 10.24 -11.02 -24.64
CA THR A 93 9.78 -12.39 -24.92
C THR A 93 8.47 -12.38 -25.73
N GLY A 94 8.57 -12.08 -27.02
CA GLY A 94 7.70 -12.57 -28.09
C GLY A 94 6.29 -11.98 -28.25
N GLU A 95 5.52 -11.76 -27.19
CA GLU A 95 4.16 -11.26 -27.28
C GLU A 95 3.86 -10.27 -26.14
N LEU A 96 3.84 -8.97 -26.47
CA LEU A 96 3.33 -7.96 -25.55
C LEU A 96 1.91 -8.35 -25.11
N PRO A 97 1.56 -8.19 -23.82
CA PRO A 97 0.19 -8.36 -23.35
C PRO A 97 -0.78 -7.59 -24.25
N LYS A 98 -2.00 -8.12 -24.45
CA LYS A 98 -3.04 -7.39 -25.17
C LYS A 98 -3.51 -6.22 -24.31
N TYR A 99 -2.78 -5.11 -24.38
CA TYR A 99 -3.10 -3.90 -23.66
C TYR A 99 -4.36 -3.25 -24.23
N HIS A 100 -5.29 -2.92 -23.36
CA HIS A 100 -6.47 -2.15 -23.70
C HIS A 100 -6.21 -0.66 -23.46
N PRO A 101 -6.63 0.24 -24.36
CA PRO A 101 -6.49 1.68 -24.12
C PRO A 101 -7.37 2.12 -22.94
N LEU A 102 -6.85 2.99 -22.07
CA LEU A 102 -7.58 3.56 -20.94
C LEU A 102 -8.50 4.70 -21.41
N THR A 103 -9.50 4.36 -22.21
CA THR A 103 -10.54 5.30 -22.65
C THR A 103 -11.52 5.61 -21.50
N LYS A 104 -12.37 6.65 -21.64
CA LYS A 104 -13.43 6.95 -20.66
C LYS A 104 -14.36 5.75 -20.39
N LYS A 105 -14.68 4.97 -21.44
CA LYS A 105 -15.52 3.76 -21.34
C LYS A 105 -14.83 2.68 -20.51
N ASN A 106 -13.56 2.40 -20.79
CA ASN A 106 -12.80 1.39 -20.05
C ASN A 106 -12.49 1.83 -18.62
N PHE A 107 -12.28 3.14 -18.40
CA PHE A 107 -12.16 3.70 -17.06
C PHE A 107 -13.41 3.47 -16.21
N GLN A 108 -14.61 3.71 -16.76
CA GLN A 108 -15.87 3.43 -16.05
C GLN A 108 -16.02 1.93 -15.71
N LEU A 109 -15.61 1.05 -16.63
CA LEU A 109 -15.59 -0.39 -16.40
C LEU A 109 -14.67 -0.75 -15.19
N LEU A 110 -13.43 -0.25 -15.19
CA LEU A 110 -12.49 -0.46 -14.08
C LEU A 110 -12.99 0.13 -12.76
N GLN A 111 -13.56 1.33 -12.80
CA GLN A 111 -14.09 2.01 -11.62
C GLN A 111 -15.19 1.18 -10.95
N ASN A 112 -16.10 0.57 -11.72
CA ASN A 112 -17.15 -0.30 -11.17
C ASN A 112 -16.60 -1.54 -10.46
N VAL A 113 -15.42 -2.02 -10.87
CA VAL A 113 -14.74 -3.15 -10.19
C VAL A 113 -13.98 -2.67 -8.96
N ILE A 114 -13.30 -1.53 -9.04
CA ILE A 114 -12.45 -0.97 -7.97
C ILE A 114 -13.27 -0.45 -6.78
N LEU A 115 -14.49 0.06 -7.02
CA LEU A 115 -15.37 0.55 -5.95
C LEU A 115 -15.82 -0.54 -4.96
N LYS A 116 -15.55 -1.82 -5.26
CA LYS A 116 -15.80 -2.91 -4.33
C LYS A 116 -14.85 -2.77 -3.11
N PRO A 117 -15.32 -2.97 -1.87
CA PRO A 117 -14.58 -2.64 -0.65
C PRO A 117 -13.51 -3.67 -0.28
N PHE A 118 -12.67 -4.09 -1.22
CA PHE A 118 -11.56 -5.02 -0.98
C PHE A 118 -10.26 -4.27 -0.71
N PRO A 119 -9.45 -4.70 0.27
CA PRO A 119 -8.11 -4.19 0.46
C PRO A 119 -7.26 -4.40 -0.81
N CYS A 120 -6.62 -3.34 -1.28
CA CYS A 120 -5.78 -3.38 -2.47
C CYS A 120 -4.36 -2.89 -2.16
N SER A 121 -3.37 -3.51 -2.79
CA SER A 121 -2.01 -3.01 -2.92
C SER A 121 -1.91 -2.06 -4.12
N LEU A 122 -1.15 -0.98 -3.96
CA LEU A 122 -0.82 -0.05 -5.03
C LEU A 122 0.70 -0.01 -5.18
N GLU A 123 1.20 -0.44 -6.34
CA GLU A 123 2.62 -0.45 -6.65
C GLU A 123 2.92 0.50 -7.82
N LEU A 124 3.84 1.43 -7.62
CA LEU A 124 4.17 2.48 -8.58
C LEU A 124 5.65 2.38 -8.98
N TYR A 125 5.88 2.14 -10.27
CA TYR A 125 7.21 2.06 -10.92
C TYR A 125 7.26 3.09 -12.05
N LEU A 126 7.52 4.35 -11.71
CA LEU A 126 7.45 5.44 -12.68
C LEU A 126 8.83 6.09 -12.87
N HIS A 127 9.58 5.78 -13.92
CA HIS A 127 10.90 6.36 -14.16
C HIS A 127 10.84 7.83 -14.59
N THR A 128 9.75 8.23 -15.22
CA THR A 128 9.44 9.59 -15.63
C THR A 128 8.28 10.13 -14.81
N ASN A 129 7.85 11.38 -15.02
CA ASN A 129 6.67 11.94 -14.34
C ASN A 129 5.45 12.05 -15.28
N PRO A 130 4.92 10.95 -15.87
CA PRO A 130 3.75 11.01 -16.71
C PRO A 130 2.53 11.00 -15.81
N THR A 131 2.01 12.19 -15.52
CA THR A 131 0.76 12.32 -14.80
C THR A 131 -0.42 12.13 -15.75
N HIS A 132 -1.05 10.95 -15.74
CA HIS A 132 -2.27 10.70 -16.53
C HIS A 132 -3.54 10.95 -15.68
N PRO A 133 -4.43 11.89 -16.06
CA PRO A 133 -5.56 12.31 -15.21
C PRO A 133 -6.53 11.18 -14.83
N LEU A 134 -6.76 10.21 -15.72
CA LEU A 134 -7.64 9.07 -15.39
C LEU A 134 -6.99 8.13 -14.37
N VAL A 135 -5.67 8.01 -14.35
CA VAL A 135 -4.97 7.14 -13.37
C VAL A 135 -5.00 7.79 -11.99
N GLN A 136 -4.79 9.10 -11.90
CA GLN A 136 -4.99 9.85 -10.65
C GLN A 136 -6.41 9.70 -10.11
N ARG A 137 -7.42 9.88 -10.98
CA ARG A 137 -8.83 9.69 -10.59
C ARG A 137 -9.13 8.26 -10.17
N LEU A 138 -8.46 7.27 -10.77
CA LEU A 138 -8.59 5.88 -10.39
C LEU A 138 -8.10 5.66 -8.95
N PHE A 139 -6.92 6.17 -8.61
CA PHE A 139 -6.32 6.02 -7.29
C PHE A 139 -7.18 6.64 -6.18
N LEU A 140 -7.68 7.86 -6.42
CA LEU A 140 -8.61 8.53 -5.50
C LEU A 140 -9.96 7.79 -5.34
N ALA A 141 -10.33 6.98 -6.33
CA ALA A 141 -11.55 6.18 -6.30
C ALA A 141 -11.37 4.82 -5.60
N ILE A 142 -10.13 4.38 -5.31
CA ILE A 142 -9.89 3.13 -4.57
C ILE A 142 -10.37 3.35 -3.14
N PRO A 143 -11.41 2.64 -2.67
CA PRO A 143 -11.96 2.90 -1.36
C PRO A 143 -10.98 2.50 -0.25
N ARG A 144 -10.12 1.50 -0.50
CA ARG A 144 -9.37 0.78 0.53
C ARG A 144 -7.95 0.37 0.11
N VAL A 145 -7.10 1.36 -0.13
CA VAL A 145 -5.66 1.10 -0.29
C VAL A 145 -5.10 0.66 1.06
N ALA A 146 -4.57 -0.55 1.11
CA ALA A 146 -4.00 -1.16 2.31
C ALA A 146 -2.47 -1.18 2.29
N GLU A 147 -1.90 -1.13 1.10
CA GLU A 147 -0.46 -1.15 0.87
C GLU A 147 -0.10 -0.20 -0.26
N VAL A 148 0.96 0.58 -0.06
CA VAL A 148 1.55 1.45 -1.08
C VAL A 148 3.03 1.12 -1.19
N ARG A 149 3.46 0.78 -2.40
CA ARG A 149 4.85 0.49 -2.75
C ARG A 149 5.32 1.47 -3.81
N LEU A 150 6.35 2.23 -3.48
CA LEU A 150 6.98 3.18 -4.37
C LEU A 150 8.34 2.65 -4.80
N LYS A 151 8.55 2.60 -6.12
CA LYS A 151 9.82 2.24 -6.75
C LYS A 151 10.26 3.33 -7.72
N SER A 152 9.91 4.57 -7.44
CA SER A 152 10.40 5.73 -8.18
C SER A 152 10.24 7.06 -7.45
N GLN A 153 10.98 8.07 -7.92
CA GLN A 153 11.01 9.44 -7.37
C GLN A 153 9.74 10.25 -7.68
N VAL A 154 8.79 9.68 -8.41
CA VAL A 154 7.64 10.44 -8.87
C VAL A 154 6.77 10.81 -7.68
N PRO A 155 6.29 12.06 -7.61
CA PRO A 155 5.34 12.44 -6.59
C PRO A 155 4.07 11.62 -6.76
N LEU A 156 3.94 10.55 -5.97
CA LEU A 156 2.64 10.02 -5.64
C LEU A 156 1.84 11.20 -5.07
N SER A 157 0.67 11.48 -5.63
CA SER A 157 -0.25 12.43 -5.01
C SER A 157 -0.46 11.97 -3.56
N MET A 158 0.05 12.79 -2.64
CA MET A 158 -0.05 12.53 -1.21
C MET A 158 -1.51 12.49 -0.76
N ASP A 159 -2.46 12.93 -1.58
CA ASP A 159 -3.89 12.81 -1.35
C ASP A 159 -4.31 11.34 -1.20
N THR A 160 -3.80 10.43 -2.04
CA THR A 160 -4.18 9.00 -1.96
C THR A 160 -3.66 8.38 -0.65
N VAL A 161 -2.42 8.70 -0.27
CA VAL A 161 -1.80 8.24 0.98
C VAL A 161 -2.54 8.83 2.18
N THR A 162 -2.73 10.15 2.19
CA THR A 162 -3.43 10.90 3.24
C THR A 162 -4.84 10.37 3.45
N GLN A 163 -5.62 10.22 2.37
CA GLN A 163 -6.97 9.69 2.44
C GLN A 163 -7.00 8.26 2.99
N SER A 164 -6.03 7.43 2.60
CA SER A 164 -5.94 6.04 3.08
C SER A 164 -5.52 5.95 4.56
N ILE A 165 -4.72 6.90 5.04
CA ILE A 165 -4.38 7.05 6.47
C ILE A 165 -5.60 7.52 7.26
N GLU A 166 -6.30 8.54 6.78
CA GLU A 166 -7.48 9.12 7.43
C GLU A 166 -8.63 8.11 7.53
N ARG A 167 -8.80 7.28 6.50
CA ARG A 167 -9.73 6.14 6.53
C ARG A 167 -9.24 4.97 7.39
N GLY A 168 -8.00 4.99 7.87
CA GLY A 168 -7.39 3.89 8.61
C GLY A 168 -7.24 2.60 7.80
N THR A 169 -7.19 2.68 6.47
CA THR A 169 -7.08 1.51 5.58
C THR A 169 -5.62 1.15 5.31
N LEU A 170 -4.74 2.16 5.22
CA LEU A 170 -3.32 1.96 4.96
C LEU A 170 -2.64 1.25 6.13
N LYS A 171 -1.88 0.20 5.82
CA LYS A 171 -1.14 -0.61 6.80
C LYS A 171 0.33 -0.74 6.45
N TYR A 172 0.66 -0.71 5.17
CA TYR A 172 2.01 -0.87 4.66
C TYR A 172 2.32 0.31 3.75
N PHE A 173 3.42 0.98 4.02
CA PHE A 173 4.01 1.95 3.11
C PHE A 173 5.49 1.60 2.99
N SER A 174 5.98 1.51 1.76
CA SER A 174 7.38 1.23 1.52
C SER A 174 7.85 1.93 0.25
N CYS A 175 9.00 2.59 0.33
CA CYS A 175 9.73 3.02 -0.84
C CYS A 175 11.04 2.25 -0.93
N TYR A 176 11.21 1.46 -1.98
CA TYR A 176 12.40 0.63 -2.20
C TYR A 176 13.17 1.11 -3.42
N TYR A 177 14.50 0.91 -3.40
CA TYR A 177 15.44 1.10 -4.51
C TYR A 177 15.73 2.53 -4.95
N ILE A 178 14.94 3.50 -4.49
CA ILE A 178 15.08 4.88 -4.89
C ILE A 178 14.90 5.80 -3.70
N ASP A 179 15.79 6.76 -3.62
CA ASP A 179 15.78 7.77 -2.58
C ASP A 179 14.65 8.78 -2.80
N ILE A 180 13.77 8.93 -1.80
CA ILE A 180 12.67 9.90 -1.83
C ILE A 180 13.21 11.31 -1.55
N TYR A 181 12.83 12.26 -2.42
CA TYR A 181 12.94 13.69 -2.12
C TYR A 181 11.84 14.11 -1.13
N LEU A 182 12.16 14.13 0.16
CA LEU A 182 11.16 14.31 1.23
C LEU A 182 10.88 15.79 1.50
N THR A 183 9.67 16.24 1.20
CA THR A 183 9.20 17.59 1.57
C THR A 183 8.62 17.63 2.99
N HIS A 184 8.49 18.83 3.58
CA HIS A 184 7.83 19.01 4.88
C HIS A 184 6.36 18.56 4.88
N GLU A 185 5.66 18.71 3.76
CA GLU A 185 4.28 18.23 3.61
C GLU A 185 4.21 16.71 3.68
N MET A 186 5.08 16.01 2.93
CA MET A 186 5.19 14.55 2.95
C MET A 186 5.56 14.04 4.35
N LEU A 187 6.51 14.69 5.01
CA LEU A 187 6.90 14.36 6.38
C LEU A 187 5.69 14.34 7.32
N SER A 188 4.85 15.38 7.30
CA SER A 188 3.63 15.44 8.13
C SER A 188 2.68 14.26 7.88
N VAL A 189 2.50 13.86 6.61
CA VAL A 189 1.68 12.69 6.25
C VAL A 189 2.30 11.40 6.79
N PHE A 190 3.61 11.19 6.60
CA PHE A 190 4.29 9.99 7.06
C PHE A 190 4.32 9.88 8.59
N LEU A 191 4.52 10.98 9.32
CA LEU A 191 4.47 10.96 10.78
C LEU A 191 3.06 10.61 11.30
N ARG A 192 1.99 11.11 10.64
CA ARG A 192 0.61 10.68 10.94
C ARG A 192 0.42 9.18 10.71
N PHE A 193 0.99 8.63 9.63
CA PHE A 193 0.93 7.19 9.37
C PHE A 193 1.70 6.37 10.42
N VAL A 194 2.92 6.78 10.76
CA VAL A 194 3.76 6.09 11.75
C VAL A 194 3.08 6.08 13.13
N ALA A 195 2.44 7.18 13.52
CA ALA A 195 1.66 7.26 14.76
C ALA A 195 0.38 6.40 14.75
N SER A 196 -0.09 5.93 13.59
CA SER A 196 -1.34 5.17 13.47
C SER A 196 -1.24 3.78 14.09
N GLU A 197 -2.28 3.39 14.83
CA GLU A 197 -2.44 2.03 15.38
C GLU A 197 -2.72 0.96 14.31
N GLN A 198 -3.09 1.38 13.09
CA GLN A 198 -3.29 0.49 11.94
C GLN A 198 -2.00 0.21 11.18
N MET A 199 -0.96 1.03 11.35
CA MET A 199 0.32 0.84 10.68
C MET A 199 0.99 -0.46 11.14
N ASN A 200 1.32 -1.29 10.15
CA ASN A 200 2.08 -2.52 10.32
C ASN A 200 3.52 -2.37 9.86
N GLN A 201 3.77 -1.62 8.77
CA GLN A 201 5.10 -1.37 8.25
C GLN A 201 5.17 0.02 7.60
N PHE A 202 6.28 0.70 7.84
CA PHE A 202 6.70 1.92 7.18
C PHE A 202 8.17 1.77 6.81
N GLU A 203 8.52 2.10 5.58
CA GLU A 203 9.89 2.00 5.09
C GLU A 203 10.17 3.07 4.04
N ILE A 204 11.30 3.75 4.17
CA ILE A 204 11.71 4.83 3.28
C ILE A 204 13.23 4.94 3.23
N THR A 205 13.78 5.11 2.03
CA THR A 205 15.14 5.60 1.81
C THR A 205 15.06 7.07 1.42
N LEU A 206 15.89 7.90 2.05
CA LEU A 206 15.84 9.35 1.88
C LEU A 206 16.93 9.83 0.91
N SER A 207 16.58 10.78 0.04
CA SER A 207 17.56 11.43 -0.85
C SER A 207 18.37 12.47 -0.10
N ASP A 208 19.68 12.49 -0.31
CA ASP A 208 20.59 13.48 0.28
C ASP A 208 20.21 14.93 -0.07
N ASP A 209 19.53 15.13 -1.21
CA ASP A 209 19.07 16.46 -1.66
C ASP A 209 17.73 16.88 -1.02
N SER A 210 17.14 16.04 -0.16
CA SER A 210 15.86 16.33 0.47
C SER A 210 15.94 17.56 1.39
N PRO A 211 14.92 18.45 1.37
CA PRO A 211 14.88 19.61 2.27
C PRO A 211 14.67 19.19 3.74
N VAL A 212 14.16 17.98 3.99
CA VAL A 212 14.09 17.36 5.30
C VAL A 212 15.28 16.42 5.44
N SER A 213 16.12 16.64 6.46
CA SER A 213 17.25 15.74 6.76
C SER A 213 16.79 14.41 7.35
N TYR A 214 17.63 13.38 7.25
CA TYR A 214 17.38 12.08 7.89
C TYR A 214 17.17 12.23 9.41
N GLU A 215 17.97 13.07 10.07
CA GLU A 215 17.83 13.37 11.50
C GLU A 215 16.47 13.98 11.84
N ALA A 216 15.98 14.92 11.04
CA ALA A 216 14.66 15.53 11.25
C ALA A 216 13.53 14.50 11.07
N LEU A 217 13.63 13.64 10.05
CA LEU A 217 12.71 12.53 9.85
C LEU A 217 12.73 11.55 11.04
N LEU A 218 13.92 11.10 11.44
CA LEU A 218 14.10 10.11 12.51
C LEU A 218 13.57 10.65 13.85
N ASN A 219 13.89 11.88 14.23
CA ASN A 219 13.34 12.50 15.44
C ASN A 219 11.81 12.56 15.41
N GLY A 220 11.22 12.94 14.27
CA GLY A 220 9.77 12.92 14.09
C GLY A 220 9.19 11.51 14.23
N VAL A 221 9.86 10.49 13.69
CA VAL A 221 9.44 9.08 13.79
C VAL A 221 9.56 8.56 15.22
N ILE A 222 10.62 8.91 15.95
CA ILE A 222 10.78 8.59 17.38
C ILE A 222 9.60 9.16 18.17
N ASP A 223 9.30 10.45 17.99
CA ASP A 223 8.17 11.09 18.68
C ASP A 223 6.82 10.48 18.30
N ALA A 224 6.63 10.09 17.03
CA ALA A 224 5.43 9.41 16.56
C ALA A 224 5.29 8.00 17.17
N VAL A 225 6.40 7.27 17.29
CA VAL A 225 6.44 5.92 17.88
C VAL A 225 6.17 5.95 19.37
N LEU A 226 6.80 6.87 20.13
CA LEU A 226 6.61 6.98 21.59
C LEU A 226 5.14 7.26 21.96
N ARG A 227 4.36 7.85 21.05
CA ARG A 227 2.92 8.10 21.24
C ARG A 227 2.05 6.85 21.01
N ARG A 228 2.60 5.78 20.42
CA ARG A 228 1.84 4.55 20.13
C ARG A 228 1.65 3.74 21.39
N LYS A 229 0.51 3.06 21.49
CA LYS A 229 0.26 2.13 22.59
C LYS A 229 0.96 0.79 22.35
N ARG A 230 1.04 0.38 21.08
CA ARG A 230 1.60 -0.91 20.63
C ARG A 230 3.10 -0.82 20.38
N GLY A 231 3.79 -1.93 20.66
CA GLY A 231 5.22 -2.05 20.40
C GLY A 231 5.58 -2.11 18.92
N CYS A 232 6.80 -1.70 18.60
CA CYS A 232 7.34 -1.73 17.25
C CYS A 232 8.85 -1.95 17.23
N ARG A 233 9.35 -2.38 16.09
CA ARG A 233 10.77 -2.44 15.76
C ARG A 233 11.10 -1.26 14.87
N ILE A 234 12.20 -0.59 15.14
CA ILE A 234 12.71 0.48 14.29
C ILE A 234 14.08 0.05 13.77
N GLY A 235 14.26 0.01 12.46
CA GLY A 235 15.55 -0.11 11.80
C GLY A 235 16.06 1.28 11.48
N VAL A 236 17.25 1.61 11.97
CA VAL A 236 17.92 2.90 11.70
C VAL A 236 19.34 2.65 11.24
N ASP A 237 19.86 3.61 10.49
CA ASP A 237 21.28 3.68 10.18
C ASP A 237 22.11 3.85 11.47
N LYS A 238 23.16 3.05 11.59
CA LYS A 238 24.04 3.00 12.77
C LYS A 238 24.64 4.37 13.12
N ARG A 239 24.90 5.25 12.14
CA ARG A 239 25.43 6.61 12.34
C ARG A 239 24.52 7.45 13.23
N TYR A 240 23.22 7.20 13.18
CA TYR A 240 22.20 7.92 13.92
C TYR A 240 21.72 7.21 15.18
N GLY A 241 22.40 6.13 15.61
CA GLY A 241 21.98 5.36 16.78
C GLY A 241 21.92 6.16 18.07
N HIS A 242 22.74 7.20 18.21
CA HIS A 242 22.72 8.11 19.36
C HIS A 242 21.36 8.83 19.53
N LEU A 243 20.61 9.07 18.45
CA LEU A 243 19.27 9.66 18.51
C LEU A 243 18.22 8.70 19.08
N CYS A 244 18.46 7.40 18.98
CA CYS A 244 17.54 6.36 19.45
C CYS A 244 17.64 6.08 20.95
N ALA A 245 18.57 6.72 21.69
CA ALA A 245 18.73 6.53 23.13
C ALA A 245 17.40 6.73 23.89
N ARG A 246 16.58 7.70 23.47
CA ARG A 246 15.25 7.96 24.04
C ARG A 246 14.30 6.76 23.97
N LEU A 247 14.40 5.94 22.92
CA LEU A 247 13.56 4.76 22.76
C LEU A 247 13.97 3.62 23.70
N GLU A 248 15.28 3.49 23.93
CA GLU A 248 15.87 2.47 24.81
C GLU A 248 15.59 2.77 26.29
N GLU A 249 15.57 4.05 26.66
CA GLU A 249 15.29 4.50 28.03
C GLU A 249 13.80 4.44 28.40
N GLU A 250 12.90 4.78 27.46
CA GLU A 250 11.49 4.98 27.81
C GLU A 250 10.61 3.73 27.72
N THR A 251 10.95 2.69 26.93
CA THR A 251 9.98 1.61 26.68
C THR A 251 10.56 0.22 26.38
N ALA A 252 10.16 -0.80 27.16
CA ALA A 252 10.33 -2.22 26.80
C ALA A 252 9.53 -2.67 25.55
N ARG A 253 8.86 -1.72 24.87
CA ARG A 253 7.95 -1.95 23.73
C ARG A 253 8.60 -1.64 22.38
N VAL A 254 9.75 -0.97 22.38
CA VAL A 254 10.45 -0.61 21.15
C VAL A 254 11.76 -1.38 21.06
N LYS A 255 12.01 -2.02 19.92
CA LYS A 255 13.29 -2.65 19.62
C LYS A 255 13.98 -1.88 18.51
N VAL A 256 15.14 -1.31 18.81
CA VAL A 256 15.99 -0.66 17.81
C VAL A 256 16.87 -1.73 17.14
N LEU A 257 16.94 -1.69 15.82
CA LEU A 257 17.79 -2.50 14.97
C LEU A 257 18.69 -1.54 14.20
N TYR A 258 19.96 -1.88 14.07
CA TYR A 258 20.92 -1.09 13.31
C TYR A 258 21.14 -1.77 11.97
N ASP A 259 20.73 -1.11 10.90
CA ASP A 259 20.88 -1.59 9.53
C ASP A 259 22.23 -1.10 8.96
N PRO A 260 23.01 -1.97 8.29
CA PRO A 260 24.19 -1.54 7.54
C PRO A 260 23.88 -0.69 6.30
N ASP A 261 22.64 -0.70 5.78
CA ASP A 261 22.27 0.08 4.60
C ASP A 261 22.09 1.57 4.96
N ASP A 262 22.91 2.42 4.34
CA ASP A 262 22.94 3.86 4.59
C ASP A 262 21.58 4.52 4.27
N ASN A 263 21.12 5.44 5.14
CA ASN A 263 19.94 6.30 4.95
C ASN A 263 18.57 5.59 4.84
N CYS A 264 18.46 4.30 5.14
CA CYS A 264 17.17 3.61 5.25
C CYS A 264 16.55 3.84 6.64
N LEU A 265 15.23 4.09 6.69
CA LEU A 265 14.45 4.11 7.92
C LEU A 265 13.29 3.13 7.81
N TYR A 266 13.25 2.20 8.76
CA TYR A 266 12.26 1.15 8.82
C TYR A 266 11.51 1.19 10.15
N VAL A 267 10.18 1.06 10.12
CA VAL A 267 9.35 0.86 11.32
C VAL A 267 8.39 -0.27 11.06
N LYS A 268 8.41 -1.30 11.91
CA LYS A 268 7.49 -2.44 11.83
C LYS A 268 6.79 -2.64 13.15
N ARG A 269 5.50 -2.91 13.10
CA ARG A 269 4.77 -3.40 14.27
C ARG A 269 5.36 -4.72 14.76
N ASP A 270 5.61 -4.81 16.05
CA ASP A 270 5.99 -6.07 16.67
C ASP A 270 4.72 -6.89 16.95
N ARG A 271 4.69 -8.15 16.49
CA ARG A 271 3.54 -9.04 16.72
C ARG A 271 3.69 -9.81 18.03
N ASP A 272 4.90 -9.88 18.57
CA ASP A 272 5.26 -10.73 19.70
C ASP A 272 5.30 -9.95 21.03
N MET A 273 5.23 -8.61 20.98
CA MET A 273 5.12 -7.73 22.14
C MET A 273 3.65 -7.29 22.33
N GLN A 274 2.85 -8.12 23.00
CA GLN A 274 1.52 -7.76 23.51
C GLN A 274 1.47 -7.83 25.03
#